data_AF-A0A1A8AF75-F1
#
_entry.id   AF-A0A1A8AF75-F1
#
_cell.length_a   1.000
_cell.length_b   1.000
_cell.length_c   1.000
_cell.angle_alpha   90.00
_cell.angle_beta   90.00
_cell.angle_gamma   90.00
#
_symmetry.space_group_name_H-M   'P 1'
#
loop_
_entity.id
_entity.type
_entity.pdbx_description
1 polymer ?
#
loop_
_entity_poly.entity_id
_entity_poly.type
_entity_poly.pdbx_seq_one_letter_code
_entity_poly.pdbx_strand_id
1 'polypeptide(L)'
;MPAAEESHGVNSVVGNICRLPPDVLRETCQDILSYLQGQTSGVDSADISHRFQTAEVPLDHEAQQHMIRFLILTFRTAGKKNLSADELVSKLEEGSNKWCKASIQVLCTLWSEHGASVHAQQKVHSMLSTCQLVDVQWKLAMAVSSDTCRSLNSPYVSLLLKVLEPSGQISQRSFEMTIPQFQNFHKQLKEMAAIMETV
;
A
#
# COMPACT_ATOMS: atom_id res chain seq x y z
N MET A 1 23.27 -4.62 -21.03
CA MET A 1 22.51 -5.87 -20.87
C MET A 1 22.59 -6.31 -19.42
N PRO A 2 21.51 -6.20 -18.62
CA PRO A 2 21.49 -6.72 -17.25
C PRO A 2 20.17 -7.45 -16.89
N ALA A 3 19.66 -8.33 -17.75
CA ALA A 3 18.42 -9.08 -17.47
C ALA A 3 18.66 -10.50 -16.89
N ALA A 4 19.89 -11.01 -16.98
CA ALA A 4 20.18 -12.41 -16.65
C ALA A 4 20.36 -12.66 -15.14
N GLU A 5 20.89 -11.69 -14.38
CA GLU A 5 21.21 -11.88 -12.95
C GLU A 5 19.96 -11.89 -12.04
N GLU A 6 18.90 -11.14 -12.37
CA GLU A 6 17.65 -11.14 -11.59
C GLU A 6 16.91 -12.49 -11.67
N SER A 7 17.00 -13.19 -12.81
CA SER A 7 16.30 -14.45 -13.05
C SER A 7 16.83 -15.63 -12.21
N HIS A 8 18.11 -15.58 -11.81
CA HIS A 8 18.72 -16.65 -11.02
C HIS A 8 18.20 -16.68 -9.58
N GLY A 9 17.94 -15.51 -8.99
CA GLY A 9 17.37 -15.38 -7.65
C GLY A 9 15.91 -15.84 -7.59
N VAL A 10 15.08 -15.40 -8.55
CA VAL A 10 13.65 -15.78 -8.60
C VAL A 10 13.48 -17.29 -8.79
N ASN A 11 14.25 -17.91 -9.69
CA ASN A 11 14.18 -19.35 -9.93
C ASN A 11 14.62 -20.19 -8.71
N SER A 12 15.56 -19.70 -7.90
CA SER A 12 15.93 -20.34 -6.64
C SER A 12 14.81 -20.27 -5.62
N VAL A 13 14.20 -19.08 -5.46
CA VAL A 13 13.06 -18.86 -4.55
C VAL A 13 11.86 -19.72 -4.93
N VAL A 14 11.47 -19.74 -6.21
CA VAL A 14 10.38 -20.59 -6.70
C VAL A 14 10.68 -22.06 -6.47
N GLY A 15 11.92 -22.50 -6.72
CA GLY A 15 12.36 -23.85 -6.41
C GLY A 15 12.15 -24.22 -4.94
N ASN A 16 12.45 -23.30 -4.02
CA ASN A 16 12.23 -23.50 -2.59
C ASN A 16 10.74 -23.52 -2.20
N ILE A 17 9.91 -22.66 -2.81
CA ILE A 17 8.45 -22.68 -2.62
C ILE A 17 7.86 -24.03 -3.04
N CYS A 18 8.31 -24.57 -4.16
CA CYS A 18 7.85 -25.86 -4.68
C CYS A 18 8.27 -27.07 -3.83
N ARG A 19 9.23 -26.92 -2.91
CA ARG A 19 9.65 -27.98 -1.96
C ARG A 19 8.76 -28.03 -0.73
N LEU A 20 7.97 -27.00 -0.46
CA LEU A 20 7.06 -26.98 0.67
C LEU A 20 5.87 -27.91 0.44
N PRO A 21 5.44 -28.68 1.46
CA PRO A 21 4.15 -29.35 1.44
C PRO A 21 3.02 -28.34 1.17
N PRO A 22 1.96 -28.71 0.42
CA PRO A 22 0.87 -27.78 0.09
C PRO A 22 0.20 -27.13 1.31
N ASP A 23 0.09 -27.86 2.42
CA ASP A 23 -0.54 -27.36 3.64
C ASP A 23 0.35 -26.32 4.34
N VAL A 24 1.65 -26.58 4.45
CA VAL A 24 2.64 -25.65 5.01
C VAL A 24 2.74 -24.38 4.16
N LEU A 25 2.70 -24.53 2.83
CA LEU A 25 2.65 -23.38 1.91
C LEU A 25 1.36 -22.57 2.11
N ARG A 26 0.22 -23.25 2.27
CA ARG A 26 -1.08 -22.60 2.48
C ARG A 26 -1.06 -21.76 3.75
N GLU A 27 -0.63 -22.32 4.87
CA GLU A 27 -0.53 -21.61 6.16
C GLU A 27 0.41 -20.40 6.06
N THR A 28 1.56 -20.57 5.42
CA THR A 28 2.52 -19.47 5.21
C THR A 28 1.92 -18.35 4.36
N CYS A 29 1.17 -18.69 3.31
CA CYS A 29 0.47 -17.71 2.50
C CYS A 29 -0.68 -17.04 3.25
N GLN A 30 -1.38 -17.77 4.13
CA GLN A 30 -2.44 -17.21 4.98
C GLN A 30 -1.88 -16.15 5.94
N ASP A 31 -0.76 -16.42 6.62
CA ASP A 31 -0.12 -15.42 7.49
C ASP A 31 0.24 -14.14 6.72
N ILE A 32 0.76 -14.31 5.51
CA ILE A 32 1.10 -13.19 4.61
C ILE A 32 -0.15 -12.44 4.17
N LEU A 33 -1.24 -13.14 3.84
CA LEU A 33 -2.50 -12.54 3.40
C LEU A 33 -3.19 -11.79 4.55
N SER A 34 -3.21 -12.35 5.77
CA SER A 34 -3.69 -11.67 6.98
C SER A 34 -2.92 -10.39 7.25
N TYR A 35 -1.59 -10.42 7.11
CA TYR A 35 -0.76 -9.21 7.18
C TYR A 35 -1.14 -8.19 6.08
N LEU A 36 -1.29 -8.62 4.83
CA LEU A 36 -1.64 -7.74 3.71
C LEU A 36 -3.06 -7.18 3.78
N GLN A 37 -3.97 -7.86 4.49
CA GLN A 37 -5.31 -7.41 4.82
C GLN A 37 -5.34 -6.49 6.06
N GLY A 38 -4.21 -6.26 6.72
CA GLY A 38 -4.10 -5.42 7.91
C GLY A 38 -4.66 -6.06 9.18
N GLN A 39 -4.84 -7.39 9.20
CA GLN A 39 -5.29 -8.13 10.39
C GLN A 39 -4.16 -8.33 11.40
N THR A 40 -2.91 -8.29 10.94
CA THR A 40 -1.70 -8.39 11.77
C THR A 40 -0.73 -7.25 11.45
N SER A 41 0.11 -6.88 12.42
CA SER A 41 1.13 -5.83 12.25
C SER A 41 2.36 -6.30 11.45
N GLY A 42 2.54 -7.62 11.31
CA GLY A 42 3.68 -8.23 10.62
C GLY A 42 3.48 -9.72 10.39
N VAL A 43 4.44 -10.33 9.70
CA VAL A 43 4.51 -11.78 9.47
C VAL A 43 5.50 -12.38 10.46
N ASP A 44 5.07 -13.35 11.26
CA ASP A 44 5.92 -14.01 12.25
C ASP A 44 6.87 -15.01 11.58
N SER A 45 8.09 -14.55 11.30
CA SER A 45 9.11 -15.40 10.68
C SER A 45 9.61 -16.53 11.59
N ALA A 46 9.48 -16.42 12.91
CA ALA A 46 9.92 -17.46 13.83
C ALA A 46 8.94 -18.64 13.82
N ASP A 47 7.65 -18.36 13.82
CA ASP A 47 6.60 -19.38 13.68
C ASP A 47 6.71 -20.12 12.34
N ILE A 48 6.86 -19.37 11.23
CA ILE A 48 7.08 -19.97 9.90
C ILE A 48 8.32 -20.88 9.88
N SER A 49 9.41 -20.46 10.53
CA SER A 49 10.64 -21.27 10.61
C SER A 49 10.41 -22.57 11.36
N HIS A 50 9.70 -22.52 12.49
CA HIS A 50 9.34 -23.69 13.27
C HIS A 50 8.45 -24.67 12.48
N ARG A 51 7.49 -24.15 11.71
CA ARG A 51 6.64 -24.99 10.83
C ARG A 51 7.44 -25.68 9.72
N PHE A 52 8.41 -24.99 9.13
CA PHE A 52 9.27 -25.58 8.09
C PHE A 52 10.15 -26.70 8.66
N GLN A 53 10.69 -26.51 9.88
CA GLN A 53 11.46 -27.53 10.59
C GLN A 53 10.61 -28.76 10.94
N THR A 54 9.38 -28.55 11.42
CA THR A 54 8.42 -29.63 11.74
C THR A 54 8.04 -30.44 10.49
N ALA A 55 7.99 -29.78 9.34
CA ALA A 55 7.72 -30.41 8.05
C ALA A 55 8.95 -31.05 7.39
N GLU A 56 10.09 -31.13 8.10
CA GLU A 56 11.36 -31.67 7.60
C GLU A 56 11.87 -30.99 6.31
N VAL A 57 11.57 -29.70 6.13
CA VAL A 57 12.06 -28.93 4.96
C VAL A 57 13.34 -28.18 5.34
N PRO A 58 14.51 -28.59 4.84
CA PRO A 58 15.76 -27.90 5.12
C PRO A 58 15.82 -26.60 4.30
N LEU A 59 15.48 -25.49 4.95
CA LEU A 59 15.63 -24.13 4.42
C LEU A 59 16.52 -23.33 5.38
N ASP A 60 17.55 -22.70 4.83
CA ASP A 60 18.31 -21.71 5.60
C ASP A 60 17.46 -20.44 5.82
N HIS A 61 17.91 -19.62 6.77
CA HIS A 61 17.18 -18.41 7.16
C HIS A 61 17.08 -17.40 6.01
N GLU A 62 18.09 -17.29 5.16
CA GLU A 62 18.13 -16.32 4.05
C GLU A 62 17.12 -16.71 2.96
N ALA A 63 17.09 -17.99 2.57
CA ALA A 63 16.15 -18.58 1.64
C ALA A 63 14.71 -18.40 2.14
N GLN A 64 14.45 -18.64 3.43
CA GLN A 64 13.14 -18.40 4.04
C GLN A 64 12.72 -16.93 3.90
N GLN A 65 13.60 -15.98 4.24
CA GLN A 65 13.30 -14.55 4.13
C GLN A 65 13.04 -14.12 2.68
N HIS A 66 13.82 -14.63 1.73
CA HIS A 66 13.62 -14.38 0.31
C HIS A 66 12.27 -14.91 -0.19
N MET A 67 11.84 -16.10 0.26
CA MET A 67 10.52 -16.64 -0.06
C MET A 67 9.38 -15.79 0.51
N ILE A 68 9.44 -15.46 1.80
CA ILE A 68 8.41 -14.62 2.45
C ILE A 68 8.31 -13.27 1.74
N ARG A 69 9.46 -12.62 1.47
CA ARG A 69 9.51 -11.34 0.77
C ARG A 69 8.95 -11.44 -0.65
N PHE A 70 9.30 -12.49 -1.39
CA PHE A 70 8.78 -12.73 -2.72
C PHE A 70 7.25 -12.88 -2.73
N LEU A 71 6.69 -13.70 -1.83
CA LEU A 71 5.25 -13.90 -1.71
C LEU A 71 4.51 -12.61 -1.30
N ILE A 72 5.04 -11.87 -0.32
CA ILE A 72 4.50 -10.55 0.07
C ILE A 72 4.46 -9.61 -1.13
N LEU A 73 5.56 -9.49 -1.88
CA LEU A 73 5.65 -8.59 -3.02
C LEU A 73 4.71 -9.01 -4.15
N THR A 74 4.59 -10.31 -4.39
CA THR A 74 3.69 -10.88 -5.38
C THR A 74 2.24 -10.53 -5.08
N PHE A 75 1.73 -10.90 -3.91
CA PHE A 75 0.34 -10.64 -3.53
C PHE A 75 0.04 -9.15 -3.39
N ARG A 76 0.98 -8.35 -2.84
CA ARG A 76 0.82 -6.90 -2.77
C ARG A 76 0.73 -6.26 -4.16
N THR A 77 1.56 -6.71 -5.10
CA THR A 77 1.54 -6.21 -6.48
C THR A 77 0.25 -6.60 -7.19
N ALA A 78 -0.21 -7.84 -6.99
CA ALA A 78 -1.48 -8.32 -7.51
C ALA A 78 -2.67 -7.51 -6.97
N GLY A 79 -2.68 -7.22 -5.67
CA GLY A 79 -3.71 -6.40 -5.03
C GLY A 79 -3.70 -4.96 -5.53
N LYS A 80 -2.52 -4.34 -5.68
CA LYS A 80 -2.39 -2.98 -6.25
C LYS A 80 -2.90 -2.87 -7.68
N LYS A 81 -2.71 -3.92 -8.49
CA LYS A 81 -3.15 -3.99 -9.88
C LYS A 81 -4.57 -4.56 -10.05
N ASN A 82 -5.20 -4.99 -8.96
CA ASN A 82 -6.51 -5.66 -8.95
C ASN A 82 -6.56 -6.88 -9.89
N LEU A 83 -5.53 -7.73 -9.83
CA LEU A 83 -5.44 -8.91 -10.70
C LEU A 83 -6.45 -9.98 -10.29
N SER A 84 -7.02 -10.66 -11.29
CA SER A 84 -7.74 -11.93 -11.10
C SER A 84 -6.77 -13.08 -10.76
N ALA A 85 -7.33 -14.22 -10.35
CA ALA A 85 -6.52 -15.41 -10.09
C ALA A 85 -5.83 -15.95 -11.34
N ASP A 86 -6.50 -15.93 -12.49
CA ASP A 86 -5.92 -16.37 -13.77
C ASP A 86 -4.78 -15.44 -14.23
N GLU A 87 -4.93 -14.14 -14.02
CA GLU A 87 -3.89 -13.15 -14.32
C GLU A 87 -2.68 -13.31 -13.39
N LEU A 88 -2.91 -13.64 -12.12
CA LEU A 88 -1.83 -13.94 -11.18
C LEU A 88 -1.06 -15.21 -11.59
N VAL A 89 -1.76 -16.27 -11.98
CA VAL A 89 -1.12 -17.51 -12.46
C VAL A 89 -0.26 -17.22 -13.68
N SER A 90 -0.81 -16.51 -14.68
CA SER A 90 -0.08 -16.13 -15.89
C SER A 90 1.20 -15.34 -15.57
N LYS A 91 1.12 -14.40 -14.62
CA LYS A 91 2.27 -13.61 -14.12
C LYS A 91 3.34 -14.48 -13.45
N LEU A 92 2.92 -15.45 -12.65
CA LEU A 92 3.84 -16.34 -11.92
C LEU A 92 4.58 -17.27 -12.88
N GLU A 93 3.87 -17.82 -13.86
CA GLU A 93 4.43 -18.71 -14.88
C GLU A 93 5.34 -17.96 -15.88
N GLU A 94 5.02 -16.71 -16.21
CA GLU A 94 5.92 -15.84 -16.98
C GLU A 94 7.24 -15.57 -16.24
N GLY A 95 7.18 -15.43 -14.91
CA GLY A 95 8.34 -15.13 -14.06
C GLY A 95 9.27 -16.31 -13.78
N SER A 96 8.78 -17.55 -13.85
CA SER A 96 9.60 -18.75 -13.67
C SER A 96 8.94 -20.00 -14.26
N ASN A 97 9.75 -20.83 -14.93
CA ASN A 97 9.32 -22.13 -15.43
C ASN A 97 9.46 -23.27 -14.38
N LYS A 98 9.90 -22.97 -13.15
CA LYS A 98 10.14 -23.97 -12.09
C LYS A 98 8.94 -24.18 -11.15
N TRP A 99 7.84 -23.49 -11.39
CA TRP A 99 6.63 -23.65 -10.60
C TRP A 99 6.09 -25.07 -10.71
N CYS A 100 5.80 -25.68 -9.56
CA CYS A 100 5.06 -26.93 -9.52
C CYS A 100 3.55 -26.62 -9.50
N LYS A 101 2.76 -27.50 -10.14
CA LYS A 101 1.30 -27.33 -10.24
C LYS A 101 0.63 -27.23 -8.86
N ALA A 102 1.13 -27.96 -7.87
CA ALA A 102 0.59 -27.95 -6.51
C ALA A 102 0.73 -26.57 -5.86
N SER A 103 1.91 -25.94 -5.93
CA SER A 103 2.13 -24.61 -5.35
C SER A 103 1.34 -23.53 -6.08
N ILE A 104 1.28 -23.56 -7.41
CA ILE A 104 0.45 -22.64 -8.20
C ILE A 104 -1.02 -22.77 -7.82
N GLN A 105 -1.52 -24.00 -7.65
CA GLN A 105 -2.90 -24.24 -7.25
C GLN A 105 -3.19 -23.62 -5.87
N VAL A 106 -2.30 -23.80 -4.88
CA VAL A 106 -2.45 -23.20 -3.55
C VAL A 106 -2.52 -21.68 -3.63
N LEU A 107 -1.59 -21.05 -4.37
CA LEU A 107 -1.56 -19.59 -4.55
C LEU A 107 -2.82 -19.07 -5.25
N CYS A 108 -3.27 -19.76 -6.29
CA CYS A 108 -4.47 -19.41 -7.06
C CYS A 108 -5.75 -19.49 -6.20
N THR A 109 -5.91 -20.58 -5.45
CA THR A 109 -7.06 -20.77 -4.56
C THR A 109 -7.10 -19.69 -3.48
N LEU A 110 -5.99 -19.48 -2.77
CA LEU A 110 -5.93 -18.43 -1.73
C LEU A 110 -6.14 -17.03 -2.30
N TRP A 111 -5.60 -16.74 -3.49
CA TRP A 111 -5.82 -15.43 -4.12
C TRP A 111 -7.28 -15.23 -4.54
N SER A 112 -7.95 -16.28 -5.00
CA SER A 112 -9.39 -16.23 -5.33
C SER A 112 -10.24 -15.90 -4.11
N GLU A 113 -9.86 -16.41 -2.94
CA GLU A 113 -10.56 -16.19 -1.66
C GLU A 113 -10.25 -14.81 -1.05
N HIS A 114 -9.00 -14.37 -1.11
CA HIS A 114 -8.52 -13.23 -0.34
C HIS A 114 -8.17 -11.98 -1.17
N GLY A 115 -8.06 -12.12 -2.50
CA GLY A 115 -7.55 -11.08 -3.39
C GLY A 115 -8.38 -9.79 -3.36
N ALA A 116 -9.72 -9.91 -3.27
CA ALA A 116 -10.61 -8.76 -3.15
C ALA A 116 -10.38 -7.96 -1.85
N SER A 117 -10.20 -8.65 -0.73
CA SER A 117 -9.91 -8.02 0.56
C SER A 117 -8.53 -7.37 0.58
N VAL A 118 -7.52 -8.03 -0.01
CA VAL A 118 -6.19 -7.44 -0.18
C VAL A 118 -6.28 -6.18 -1.04
N HIS A 119 -6.99 -6.21 -2.17
CA HIS A 119 -7.19 -5.03 -3.03
C HIS A 119 -7.87 -3.88 -2.26
N ALA A 120 -8.96 -4.17 -1.56
CA ALA A 120 -9.66 -3.18 -0.75
C ALA A 120 -8.73 -2.55 0.30
N GLN A 121 -7.94 -3.36 1.01
CA GLN A 121 -6.99 -2.86 1.98
C GLN A 121 -5.86 -2.04 1.35
N GLN A 122 -5.33 -2.45 0.19
CA GLN A 122 -4.32 -1.65 -0.52
C GLN A 122 -4.89 -0.32 -1.01
N LYS A 123 -6.17 -0.26 -1.38
CA LYS A 123 -6.88 0.98 -1.74
C LYS A 123 -7.10 1.88 -0.54
N VAL A 124 -7.48 1.32 0.62
CA VAL A 124 -7.56 2.07 1.87
C VAL A 124 -6.17 2.60 2.25
N HIS A 125 -5.13 1.77 2.18
CA HIS A 125 -3.77 2.21 2.47
C HIS A 125 -3.31 3.30 1.50
N SER A 126 -3.64 3.23 0.20
CA SER A 126 -3.28 4.31 -0.73
C SER A 126 -4.07 5.60 -0.48
N MET A 127 -5.34 5.50 -0.06
CA MET A 127 -6.17 6.64 0.37
C MET A 127 -5.74 7.22 1.72
N LEU A 128 -5.19 6.42 2.63
CA LEU A 128 -4.67 6.88 3.94
C LEU A 128 -3.21 7.34 3.85
N SER A 129 -2.46 6.85 2.86
CA SER A 129 -1.13 7.36 2.50
C SER A 129 -1.20 8.72 1.80
N THR A 130 -2.39 9.29 1.66
CA THR A 130 -2.54 10.66 1.22
C THR A 130 -1.98 11.58 2.31
N CYS A 131 -1.02 12.41 1.94
CA CYS A 131 -0.67 13.67 2.55
C CYS A 131 -1.42 14.02 3.86
N GLN A 132 -0.74 13.91 5.01
CA GLN A 132 -1.33 14.29 6.30
C GLN A 132 -1.25 15.80 6.51
N LEU A 133 -2.37 16.44 6.86
CA LEU A 133 -2.39 17.86 7.18
C LEU A 133 -1.77 18.09 8.57
N VAL A 134 -0.63 18.78 8.63
CA VAL A 134 0.15 19.01 9.87
C VAL A 134 -0.22 20.34 10.53
N ASP A 135 -0.43 21.37 9.72
CA ASP A 135 -0.67 22.73 10.21
C ASP A 135 -1.53 23.50 9.20
N VAL A 136 -2.39 24.37 9.73
CA VAL A 136 -3.21 25.29 8.95
C VAL A 136 -3.00 26.68 9.52
N GLN A 137 -2.34 27.53 8.74
CA GLN A 137 -2.20 28.94 9.05
C GLN A 137 -3.10 29.74 8.11
N TRP A 138 -3.69 30.81 8.62
CA TRP A 138 -4.54 31.68 7.81
C TRP A 138 -4.32 33.14 8.20
N LYS A 139 -4.56 34.03 7.23
CA LYS A 139 -4.58 35.47 7.43
C LYS A 139 -5.71 36.11 6.64
N LEU A 140 -6.33 37.12 7.22
CA LEU A 140 -7.24 38.02 6.52
C LEU A 140 -6.43 39.21 6.00
N ALA A 141 -6.50 39.47 4.70
CA ALA A 141 -5.75 40.54 4.06
C ALA A 141 -6.66 41.35 3.13
N MET A 142 -6.27 42.59 2.86
CA MET A 142 -6.92 43.44 1.89
C MET A 142 -5.84 44.33 1.26
N ALA A 143 -5.78 44.32 -0.07
CA ALA A 143 -4.95 45.28 -0.78
C ALA A 143 -5.72 46.61 -0.88
N VAL A 144 -5.06 47.70 -0.51
CA VAL A 144 -5.65 49.05 -0.44
C VAL A 144 -5.11 50.00 -1.52
N SER A 145 -3.93 49.71 -2.09
CA SER A 145 -3.30 50.53 -3.13
C SER A 145 -2.41 49.69 -4.05
N SER A 146 -2.43 49.98 -5.34
CA SER A 146 -1.53 49.43 -6.37
C SER A 146 -1.43 50.43 -7.52
N ASP A 147 -0.25 50.48 -8.13
CA ASP A 147 0.08 51.19 -9.35
C ASP A 147 -0.49 50.53 -10.62
N THR A 148 -0.85 49.24 -10.53
CA THR A 148 -1.23 48.38 -11.66
C THR A 148 -2.67 47.85 -11.57
N CYS A 149 -3.31 47.87 -10.39
CA CYS A 149 -4.69 47.41 -10.21
C CYS A 149 -5.56 48.50 -9.56
N ARG A 150 -6.61 48.96 -10.25
CA ARG A 150 -7.55 49.97 -9.75
C ARG A 150 -8.67 49.37 -8.88
N SER A 151 -8.97 48.08 -9.04
CA SER A 151 -10.03 47.36 -8.32
C SER A 151 -9.48 46.67 -7.07
N LEU A 152 -8.88 47.47 -6.20
CA LEU A 152 -8.51 47.05 -4.85
C LEU A 152 -9.63 47.44 -3.87
N ASN A 153 -9.51 47.07 -2.60
CA ASN A 153 -10.55 47.19 -1.54
C ASN A 153 -11.56 46.04 -1.42
N SER A 154 -11.12 44.81 -1.72
CA SER A 154 -11.87 43.60 -1.37
C SER A 154 -11.03 42.74 -0.42
N PRO A 155 -11.52 42.41 0.78
CA PRO A 155 -10.81 41.51 1.67
C PRO A 155 -10.79 40.09 1.11
N TYR A 156 -9.70 39.39 1.37
CA TYR A 156 -9.50 37.99 1.03
C TYR A 156 -8.82 37.26 2.17
N VAL A 157 -9.03 35.95 2.24
CA VAL A 157 -8.37 35.07 3.19
C VAL A 157 -7.29 34.30 2.46
N SER A 158 -6.06 34.32 2.98
CA SER A 158 -4.96 33.51 2.49
C SER A 158 -4.72 32.37 3.48
N LEU A 159 -4.73 31.14 2.99
CA LEU A 159 -4.40 29.95 3.77
C LEU A 159 -3.02 29.42 3.36
N LEU A 160 -2.30 28.92 4.34
CA LEU A 160 -1.07 28.15 4.18
C LEU A 160 -1.26 26.80 4.88
N LEU A 161 -1.23 25.73 4.10
CA LEU A 161 -1.31 24.36 4.57
C LEU A 161 0.10 23.77 4.62
N LYS A 162 0.48 23.18 5.76
CA LYS A 162 1.65 22.30 5.86
C LYS A 162 1.18 20.86 5.83
N VAL A 163 1.79 20.08 4.96
CA VAL A 163 1.36 18.72 4.68
C VAL A 163 2.58 17.80 4.77
N LEU A 164 2.46 16.69 5.50
CA LEU A 164 3.43 15.61 5.51
C LEU A 164 3.10 14.67 4.36
N GLU A 165 3.96 14.67 3.34
CA GLU A 165 3.83 13.77 2.20
C GLU A 165 4.18 12.33 2.60
N PRO A 166 3.68 11.30 1.89
CA PRO A 166 4.04 9.91 2.15
C PRO A 166 5.54 9.62 1.99
N SER A 167 6.31 10.52 1.36
CA SER A 167 7.78 10.49 1.33
C SER A 167 8.44 10.82 2.68
N GLY A 168 7.68 11.34 3.65
CA GLY A 168 8.18 11.89 4.91
C GLY A 168 8.60 13.36 4.83
N GLN A 169 8.49 14.00 3.66
CA GLN A 169 8.80 15.42 3.51
C GLN A 169 7.61 16.30 3.88
N ILE A 170 7.89 17.45 4.51
CA ILE A 170 6.87 18.47 4.76
C ILE A 170 6.86 19.43 3.57
N SER A 171 5.72 19.52 2.89
CA SER A 171 5.48 20.50 1.83
C SER A 171 4.47 21.56 2.25
N GLN A 172 4.59 22.74 1.65
CA GLN A 172 3.72 23.89 1.94
C GLN A 172 2.92 24.27 0.70
N ARG A 173 1.62 24.50 0.88
CA ARG A 173 0.69 24.92 -0.18
C ARG A 173 -0.09 26.12 0.29
N SER A 174 -0.17 27.16 -0.54
CA SER A 174 -0.94 28.37 -0.22
C SER A 174 -1.96 28.68 -1.30
N PHE A 175 -3.11 29.21 -0.90
CA PHE A 175 -4.14 29.72 -1.80
C PHE A 175 -4.93 30.85 -1.15
N GLU A 176 -5.60 31.63 -1.98
CA GLU A 176 -6.40 32.79 -1.57
C GLU A 176 -7.87 32.57 -1.91
N MET A 177 -8.75 33.09 -1.06
CA MET A 177 -10.19 32.96 -1.17
C MET A 177 -10.85 34.30 -0.92
N THR A 178 -11.93 34.58 -1.63
CA THR A 178 -12.85 35.66 -1.23
C THR A 178 -13.55 35.30 0.09
N ILE A 179 -14.09 36.30 0.80
CA ILE A 179 -14.82 36.06 2.05
C ILE A 179 -15.97 35.05 1.89
N PRO A 180 -16.83 35.11 0.85
CA PRO A 180 -17.90 34.12 0.67
C PRO A 180 -17.36 32.70 0.44
N GLN A 181 -16.27 32.56 -0.32
CA GLN A 181 -15.62 31.26 -0.53
C GLN A 181 -15.07 30.70 0.79
N PHE A 182 -14.46 31.54 1.62
CA PHE A 182 -13.96 31.12 2.94
C PHE A 182 -15.10 30.71 3.88
N GLN A 183 -16.22 31.43 3.89
CA GLN A 183 -17.40 31.06 4.68
C GLN A 183 -17.95 29.68 4.28
N ASN A 184 -18.02 29.41 2.98
CA ASN A 184 -18.42 28.10 2.47
C ASN A 184 -17.42 27.00 2.86
N PHE A 185 -16.12 27.27 2.70
CA PHE A 185 -15.05 26.35 3.11
C PHE A 185 -15.10 26.02 4.60
N HIS A 186 -15.28 27.02 5.47
CA HIS A 186 -15.43 26.82 6.90
C HIS A 186 -16.66 25.97 7.25
N LYS A 187 -17.79 26.15 6.53
CA LYS A 187 -18.98 25.30 6.70
C LYS A 187 -18.66 23.83 6.36
N GLN A 188 -17.98 23.58 5.24
CA GLN A 188 -17.57 22.24 4.83
C GLN A 188 -16.63 21.59 5.84
N LEU A 189 -15.65 22.34 6.37
CA LEU A 189 -14.76 21.83 7.42
C LEU A 189 -15.51 21.43 8.69
N LYS A 190 -16.54 22.20 9.10
CA LYS A 190 -17.38 21.84 10.26
C LYS A 190 -18.20 20.58 10.01
N GLU A 191 -18.76 20.42 8.82
CA GLU A 191 -19.50 19.20 8.44
C GLU A 191 -18.57 17.98 8.45
N MET A 192 -17.36 18.11 7.92
CA MET A 192 -16.33 17.06 7.98
C MET A 192 -15.94 16.71 9.41
N ALA A 193 -15.69 17.71 10.27
CA ALA A 193 -15.34 17.50 11.67
C ALA A 193 -16.45 16.74 12.42
N ALA A 194 -17.72 17.12 12.22
CA ALA A 194 -18.86 16.44 12.83
C ALA A 194 -18.97 14.97 12.42
N ILE A 195 -18.66 14.63 11.16
CA ILE A 195 -18.64 13.24 10.69
C ILE A 195 -17.49 12.47 11.36
N MET A 196 -16.30 13.08 11.49
CA MET A 196 -15.14 12.45 12.12
C MET A 196 -15.33 12.19 13.62
N GLU A 197 -16.08 13.03 14.34
CA GLU A 197 -16.41 12.82 15.75
C GLU A 197 -17.42 11.68 16.00
N THR A 198 -18.13 11.23 14.95
CA THR A 198 -19.15 10.18 15.04
C THR A 198 -18.66 8.76 14.72
N VAL A 199 -17.35 8.59 14.49
CA VAL A 199 -16.68 7.30 14.26
C VAL A 199 -15.81 6.95 15.46
#